data_AF-Q1WT68-F1
#
_entry.id   AF-Q1WT68-F1
#
_cell.length_a   1.000
_cell.length_b   1.000
_cell.length_c   1.000
_cell.angle_alpha   90.00
_cell.angle_beta   90.00
_cell.angle_gamma   90.00
#
_symmetry.space_group_name_H-M   'P 1'
#
loop_
_entity.id
_entity.type
_entity.pdbx_description
1 polymer ?
#
loop_
_entity_poly.entity_id
_entity_poly.type
_entity_poly.pdbx_seq_one_letter_code
_entity_poly.pdbx_strand_id
1 'polypeptide(L)'
;MVLFFVVIVAVAIGIYVGVIYFQRSFRKQINEYQTQLEELSNNTLDSEINKIEKLHLTGESLREFEELKKNHKKLTNREMPEISEMILDLNDLNERYKFMQERSELLEVGSKLQHVKEETRQLEEAVNEMKEKSEEHQKAVTELKDKYRDIRKTLLAKNFSFGPSIDKLEENLSKLEEDFDKYAKLTESGDYVTSDKPLNQLKEDTASMERDLEVIPGIYKNLKNVFPDQLSELRQGVAQMQDEGFAFDKDILGQLKDLAEQCNLNNENLKELRVDNAKVLDEDIANKIDAIYETLEEEYKAKIFVQKKISTFGKFIEHAEKQEKNLLLDLDRLKQNYTLNHDEIESAQGLADRLKGIRSWYDQFIKDAGTKAILYSSIAQRIEIDMQALTDIEKKQKEINDSVASLWREEREAQNAVKNFDLEIHKMKREIEKLNLPGLSDDYLDYFFKVSDEIEKLDKDLNRVQINMDEITKSLINTQSDLDILGEKTDELISSSILTEEILQYSNRYRNRYPDVAAAYNQAVQLFEKEYEYVKALDTISHAVDKVQEGASKKIMEEYSKNHPPMFSK
;
A
#
# COMPACT_ATOMS: atom_id res chain seq x y z
N MET A 1 39.96 96.31 -17.93
CA MET A 1 39.50 96.29 -19.34
C MET A 1 39.77 94.95 -20.03
N VAL A 2 40.96 94.35 -19.94
CA VAL A 2 41.28 93.05 -20.58
C VAL A 2 40.40 91.89 -20.10
N LEU A 3 40.14 91.76 -18.78
CA LEU A 3 39.29 90.71 -18.20
C LEU A 3 37.81 90.78 -18.67
N PHE A 4 37.28 91.97 -18.93
CA PHE A 4 35.91 92.17 -19.42
C PHE A 4 35.77 91.74 -20.88
N PHE A 5 36.78 92.02 -21.71
CA PHE A 5 36.85 91.55 -23.11
C PHE A 5 36.99 90.02 -23.20
N VAL A 6 37.79 89.41 -22.32
CA VAL A 6 37.97 87.95 -22.29
C VAL A 6 36.66 87.24 -21.93
N VAL A 7 35.87 87.77 -20.99
CA VAL A 7 34.55 87.21 -20.64
C VAL A 7 33.55 87.36 -21.79
N ILE A 8 33.51 88.51 -22.48
CA ILE A 8 32.63 88.70 -23.64
C ILE A 8 32.99 87.75 -24.79
N VAL A 9 34.29 87.59 -25.08
CA VAL A 9 34.76 86.66 -26.11
C VAL A 9 34.48 85.20 -25.70
N ALA A 10 34.66 84.84 -24.43
CA ALA A 10 34.32 83.51 -23.93
C ALA A 10 32.81 83.21 -24.02
N VAL A 11 31.95 84.18 -23.72
CA VAL A 11 30.48 84.07 -23.87
C VAL A 11 30.10 83.96 -25.36
N ALA A 12 30.71 84.75 -26.23
CA ALA A 12 30.47 84.67 -27.68
C ALA A 12 30.90 83.31 -28.27
N ILE A 13 32.04 82.78 -27.83
CA ILE A 13 32.50 81.43 -28.19
C ILE A 13 31.54 80.37 -27.64
N GLY A 14 31.05 80.54 -26.41
CA GLY A 14 30.04 79.64 -25.82
C GLY A 14 28.73 79.61 -26.60
N ILE A 15 28.22 80.77 -27.03
CA ILE A 15 27.03 80.89 -27.89
C ILE A 15 27.29 80.23 -29.25
N TYR A 16 28.46 80.48 -29.86
CA TYR A 16 28.83 79.89 -31.15
C TYR A 16 28.93 78.36 -31.10
N VAL A 17 29.57 77.82 -30.06
CA VAL A 17 29.65 76.36 -29.83
C VAL A 17 28.27 75.78 -29.54
N GLY A 18 27.42 76.48 -28.78
CA GLY A 18 26.03 76.09 -28.54
C GLY A 18 25.21 76.00 -29.84
N VAL A 19 25.28 77.02 -30.69
CA VAL A 19 24.60 77.06 -32.00
C VAL A 19 25.07 75.92 -32.91
N ILE A 20 26.37 75.65 -32.98
CA ILE A 20 26.91 74.51 -33.75
C ILE A 20 26.43 73.17 -33.19
N TYR A 21 26.40 73.04 -31.86
CA TYR A 21 25.94 71.82 -31.21
C TYR A 21 24.45 71.54 -31.50
N PHE A 22 23.58 72.55 -31.35
CA PHE A 22 22.16 72.44 -31.69
C PHE A 22 21.95 72.12 -33.17
N GLN A 23 22.64 72.82 -34.07
CA GLN A 23 22.56 72.56 -35.52
C GLN A 23 22.98 71.11 -35.87
N ARG A 24 24.07 70.61 -35.27
CA ARG A 24 24.51 69.22 -35.48
C ARG A 24 23.51 68.22 -34.90
N SER A 25 22.91 68.51 -33.74
CA SER A 25 21.91 67.65 -33.11
C SER A 25 20.63 67.57 -33.93
N PHE A 26 20.11 68.70 -34.39
CA PHE A 26 18.92 68.75 -35.26
C PHE A 26 19.19 68.11 -36.61
N ARG A 27 20.34 68.39 -37.24
CA ARG A 27 20.76 67.71 -38.48
C ARG A 27 20.80 66.19 -38.32
N LYS A 28 21.30 65.69 -37.19
CA LYS A 28 21.34 64.25 -36.92
C LYS A 28 19.93 63.65 -36.85
N GLN A 29 18.99 64.32 -36.16
CA GLN A 29 17.60 63.86 -36.03
C GLN A 29 16.84 63.94 -37.37
N ILE A 30 17.06 65.00 -38.16
CA ILE A 30 16.46 65.13 -39.50
C ILE A 30 16.97 64.02 -40.42
N ASN A 31 18.29 63.74 -40.41
CA ASN A 31 18.86 62.63 -41.18
C ASN A 31 18.31 61.28 -40.72
N GLU A 32 18.10 61.09 -39.41
CA GLU A 32 17.51 59.87 -38.87
C GLU A 32 16.05 59.67 -39.34
N TYR A 33 15.24 60.73 -39.34
CA TYR A 33 13.88 60.70 -39.90
C TYR A 33 13.88 60.47 -41.41
N GLN A 34 14.84 61.05 -42.14
CA GLN A 34 15.00 60.80 -43.56
C GLN A 34 15.34 59.33 -43.84
N THR A 35 16.29 58.74 -43.10
CA THR A 35 16.63 57.32 -43.23
C THR A 35 15.46 56.42 -42.87
N GLN A 36 14.72 56.72 -41.80
CA GLN A 36 13.53 55.94 -41.42
C GLN A 36 12.42 56.02 -42.48
N LEU A 37 12.22 57.19 -43.11
CA LEU A 37 11.28 57.34 -44.21
C LEU A 37 11.73 56.58 -45.47
N GLU A 38 13.03 56.61 -45.79
CA GLU A 38 13.61 55.85 -46.91
C GLU A 38 13.51 54.34 -46.70
N GLU A 39 13.67 53.84 -45.47
CA GLU A 39 13.46 52.42 -45.12
C GLU A 39 11.99 52.03 -45.30
N LEU A 40 11.06 52.81 -44.74
CA LEU A 40 9.61 52.56 -44.89
C LEU A 40 9.14 52.62 -46.36
N SER A 41 9.76 53.47 -47.18
CA SER A 41 9.46 53.58 -48.61
C SER A 41 10.06 52.45 -49.45
N ASN A 42 11.14 51.81 -48.98
CA ASN A 42 11.78 50.68 -49.66
C ASN A 42 11.29 49.31 -49.14
N ASN A 43 10.29 49.29 -48.24
CA ASN A 43 9.78 48.05 -47.67
C ASN A 43 9.21 47.11 -48.75
N THR A 44 9.40 45.81 -48.54
CA THR A 44 9.01 44.71 -49.43
C THR A 44 7.50 44.55 -49.63
N LEU A 45 6.70 45.37 -48.95
CA LEU A 45 5.24 45.33 -48.98
C LEU A 45 4.67 45.46 -50.40
N ASP A 46 5.27 46.29 -51.27
CA ASP A 46 4.87 46.37 -52.67
C ASP A 46 5.03 45.04 -53.41
N SER A 47 6.11 44.30 -53.13
CA SER A 47 6.34 42.98 -53.72
C SER A 47 5.35 41.95 -53.19
N GLU A 48 5.00 42.02 -51.91
CA GLU A 48 4.09 41.10 -51.24
C GLU A 48 2.63 41.32 -51.65
N ILE A 49 2.18 42.57 -51.68
CA ILE A 49 0.85 42.95 -52.22
C ILE A 49 0.72 42.49 -53.68
N ASN A 50 1.76 42.67 -54.51
CA ASN A 50 1.74 42.19 -55.89
C ASN A 50 1.73 40.65 -56.01
N LYS A 51 2.27 39.92 -55.03
CA LYS A 51 2.18 38.45 -55.00
C LYS A 51 0.76 38.01 -54.64
N ILE A 52 0.13 38.68 -53.69
CA ILE A 52 -1.27 38.42 -53.31
C ILE A 52 -2.24 38.83 -54.43
N GLU A 53 -1.97 39.91 -55.16
CA GLU A 53 -2.77 40.32 -56.33
C GLU A 53 -2.77 39.28 -57.46
N LYS A 54 -1.72 38.44 -57.54
CA LYS A 54 -1.67 37.31 -58.48
C LYS A 54 -2.49 36.11 -58.01
N LEU A 55 -2.86 36.06 -56.73
CA LEU A 55 -3.84 35.11 -56.23
C LEU A 55 -5.22 35.62 -56.68
N HIS A 56 -6.01 34.76 -57.30
CA HIS A 56 -7.33 35.11 -57.83
C HIS A 56 -8.34 35.32 -56.68
N LEU A 57 -8.21 36.39 -55.91
CA LEU A 57 -9.09 36.69 -54.78
C LEU A 57 -10.48 37.10 -55.24
N THR A 58 -11.53 36.60 -54.61
CA THR A 58 -12.92 37.08 -54.78
C THR A 58 -13.64 37.19 -53.43
N GLY A 59 -14.90 37.66 -53.46
CA GLY A 59 -15.76 37.70 -52.28
C GLY A 59 -15.22 38.61 -51.16
N GLU A 60 -15.24 38.10 -49.93
CA GLU A 60 -14.80 38.85 -48.75
C GLU A 60 -13.28 39.05 -48.70
N SER A 61 -12.50 38.06 -49.16
CA SER A 61 -11.04 38.18 -49.29
C SER A 61 -10.59 39.27 -50.27
N LEU A 62 -11.32 39.47 -51.38
CA LEU A 62 -11.04 40.58 -52.30
C LEU A 62 -11.32 41.94 -51.65
N ARG A 63 -12.40 42.06 -50.88
CA ARG A 63 -12.75 43.31 -50.19
C ARG A 63 -11.68 43.70 -49.18
N GLU A 64 -11.22 42.74 -48.37
CA GLU A 64 -10.11 42.95 -47.42
C GLU A 64 -8.82 43.34 -48.15
N PHE A 65 -8.49 42.67 -49.26
CA PHE A 65 -7.30 43.00 -50.05
C PHE A 65 -7.37 44.39 -50.71
N GLU A 66 -8.52 44.78 -51.26
CA GLU A 66 -8.73 46.10 -51.84
C GLU A 66 -8.60 47.22 -50.81
N GLU A 67 -9.08 46.99 -49.58
CA GLU A 67 -8.91 47.91 -48.46
C GLU A 67 -7.44 48.05 -48.05
N LEU A 68 -6.72 46.93 -47.93
CA LEU A 68 -5.28 46.93 -47.66
C LEU A 68 -4.49 47.66 -48.77
N LYS A 69 -4.79 47.40 -50.04
CA LYS A 69 -4.16 48.06 -51.20
C LYS A 69 -4.46 49.55 -51.23
N LYS A 70 -5.67 49.97 -50.86
CA LYS A 70 -6.07 51.38 -50.77
C LYS A 70 -5.32 52.09 -49.64
N ASN A 71 -5.22 51.46 -48.47
CA ASN A 71 -4.50 52.00 -47.33
C ASN A 71 -3.00 52.13 -47.62
N HIS A 72 -2.39 51.11 -48.23
CA HIS A 72 -1.00 51.18 -48.71
C HIS A 72 -0.78 52.33 -49.70
N LYS A 73 -1.64 52.45 -50.72
CA LYS A 73 -1.55 53.57 -51.69
C LYS A 73 -1.68 54.94 -51.03
N LYS A 74 -2.48 55.06 -49.97
CA LYS A 74 -2.64 56.31 -49.20
C LYS A 74 -1.34 56.64 -48.46
N LEU A 75 -0.72 55.67 -47.79
CA LEU A 75 0.57 55.83 -47.11
C LEU A 75 1.68 56.23 -48.11
N THR A 76 1.85 55.48 -49.19
CA THR A 76 2.97 55.69 -50.14
C THR A 76 2.80 56.94 -51.01
N ASN A 77 1.60 57.26 -51.48
CA ASN A 77 1.41 58.36 -52.44
C ASN A 77 0.99 59.69 -51.81
N ARG A 78 0.65 59.71 -50.51
CA ARG A 78 0.19 60.92 -49.83
C ARG A 78 0.98 61.18 -48.55
N GLU A 79 0.97 60.25 -47.60
CA GLU A 79 1.54 60.51 -46.27
C GLU A 79 3.07 60.53 -46.27
N MET A 80 3.73 59.59 -46.98
CA MET A 80 5.19 59.57 -47.10
C MET A 80 5.74 60.78 -47.88
N PRO A 81 5.17 61.21 -49.03
CA PRO A 81 5.58 62.44 -49.71
C PRO A 81 5.35 63.70 -48.87
N GLU A 82 4.26 63.78 -48.12
CA GLU A 82 4.00 64.89 -47.20
C GLU A 82 5.11 64.98 -46.14
N ILE A 83 5.49 63.86 -45.53
CA ILE A 83 6.62 63.79 -44.57
C ILE A 83 7.94 64.15 -45.24
N SER A 84 8.17 63.70 -46.48
CA SER A 84 9.36 64.05 -47.25
C SER A 84 9.48 65.56 -47.48
N GLU A 85 8.38 66.23 -47.84
CA GLU A 85 8.32 67.69 -47.99
C GLU A 85 8.59 68.40 -46.66
N MET A 86 7.98 67.95 -45.56
CA MET A 86 8.26 68.51 -44.23
C MET A 86 9.72 68.29 -43.78
N ILE A 87 10.37 67.19 -44.17
CA ILE A 87 11.80 66.94 -43.91
C ILE A 87 12.69 67.88 -44.74
N LEU A 88 12.31 68.20 -45.99
CA LEU A 88 12.99 69.20 -46.81
C LEU A 88 12.88 70.60 -46.19
N ASP A 89 11.69 70.98 -45.73
CA ASP A 89 11.47 72.25 -45.02
C ASP A 89 12.29 72.34 -43.73
N LEU A 90 12.37 71.24 -42.95
CA LEU A 90 13.21 71.15 -41.76
C LEU A 90 14.71 71.31 -42.07
N ASN A 91 15.18 70.74 -43.18
CA ASN A 91 16.56 70.92 -43.65
C ASN A 91 16.83 72.40 -43.99
N ASP A 92 15.91 73.05 -44.70
CA ASP A 92 15.99 74.48 -45.04
C ASP A 92 15.99 75.39 -43.80
N LEU A 93 15.18 75.07 -42.79
CA LEU A 93 15.17 75.81 -41.52
C LEU A 93 16.48 75.65 -40.74
N ASN A 94 17.00 74.42 -40.65
CA ASN A 94 18.27 74.09 -40.00
C ASN A 94 19.49 74.76 -40.66
N GLU A 95 19.44 75.05 -41.96
CA GLU A 95 20.43 75.87 -42.65
C GLU A 95 20.29 77.37 -42.34
N ARG A 96 19.08 77.85 -42.00
CA ARG A 96 18.77 79.24 -41.66
C ARG A 96 18.83 79.55 -40.15
N TYR A 97 19.22 78.59 -39.30
CA TYR A 97 19.40 78.73 -37.85
C TYR A 97 18.12 79.12 -37.07
N LYS A 98 16.94 78.64 -37.49
CA LYS A 98 15.63 78.97 -36.89
C LYS A 98 15.17 77.92 -35.86
N PHE A 99 15.99 77.69 -34.83
CA PHE A 99 15.86 76.60 -33.86
C PHE A 99 14.51 76.45 -33.14
N MET A 100 13.77 77.53 -32.89
CA MET A 100 12.46 77.45 -32.21
C MET A 100 11.35 76.91 -33.12
N GLN A 101 11.40 77.23 -34.42
CA GLN A 101 10.45 76.69 -35.42
C GLN A 101 10.82 75.24 -35.76
N GLU A 102 12.13 74.98 -35.97
CA GLU A 102 12.67 73.64 -36.20
C GLU A 102 12.22 72.64 -35.12
N ARG A 103 12.25 73.02 -33.85
CA ARG A 103 11.86 72.11 -32.75
C ARG A 103 10.38 71.69 -32.82
N SER A 104 9.48 72.59 -33.23
CA SER A 104 8.05 72.30 -33.33
C SER A 104 7.76 71.39 -34.52
N GLU A 105 8.31 71.72 -35.69
CA GLU A 105 8.14 70.94 -36.91
C GLU A 105 8.81 69.56 -36.80
N LEU A 106 9.94 69.45 -36.09
CA LEU A 106 10.60 68.17 -35.83
C LEU A 106 9.75 67.22 -34.99
N LEU A 107 9.01 67.74 -34.00
CA LEU A 107 8.06 66.94 -33.21
C LEU A 107 6.87 66.49 -34.05
N GLU A 108 6.37 67.36 -34.94
CA GLU A 108 5.27 67.04 -35.84
C GLU A 108 5.68 65.96 -36.86
N VAL A 109 6.83 66.12 -37.51
CA VAL A 109 7.43 65.11 -38.40
C VAL A 109 7.65 63.80 -37.67
N GLY A 110 8.21 63.83 -36.47
CA GLY A 110 8.39 62.63 -35.66
C GLY A 110 7.08 61.91 -35.33
N SER A 111 6.01 62.65 -35.00
CA SER A 111 4.69 62.07 -34.72
C SER A 111 4.04 61.47 -35.96
N LYS A 112 4.10 62.17 -37.11
CA LYS A 112 3.57 61.66 -38.38
C LYS A 112 4.36 60.44 -38.86
N LEU A 113 5.68 60.45 -38.71
CA LEU A 113 6.55 59.31 -39.04
C LEU A 113 6.24 58.08 -38.15
N GLN A 114 5.99 58.27 -36.85
CA GLN A 114 5.56 57.17 -35.97
C GLN A 114 4.19 56.61 -36.36
N HIS A 115 3.24 57.48 -36.74
CA HIS A 115 1.93 57.05 -37.23
C HIS A 115 2.06 56.21 -38.52
N VAL A 116 2.80 56.70 -39.51
CA VAL A 116 3.07 55.98 -40.76
C VAL A 116 3.78 54.65 -40.48
N LYS A 117 4.75 54.63 -39.55
CA LYS A 117 5.44 53.40 -39.14
C LYS A 117 4.48 52.35 -38.57
N GLU A 118 3.56 52.76 -37.70
CA GLU A 118 2.60 51.85 -37.08
C GLU A 118 1.55 51.37 -38.09
N GLU A 119 1.03 52.24 -38.97
CA GLU A 119 0.14 51.82 -40.05
C GLU A 119 0.83 50.86 -41.04
N THR A 120 2.10 51.12 -41.40
CA THR A 120 2.89 50.19 -42.22
C THR A 120 3.04 48.83 -41.55
N ARG A 121 3.33 48.79 -40.24
CA ARG A 121 3.43 47.52 -39.48
C ARG A 121 2.11 46.74 -39.49
N GLN A 122 0.99 47.42 -39.27
CA GLN A 122 -0.34 46.78 -39.31
C GLN A 122 -0.67 46.25 -40.71
N LEU A 123 -0.29 46.96 -41.76
CA LEU A 123 -0.41 46.48 -43.13
C LEU A 123 0.48 45.26 -43.41
N GLU A 124 1.72 45.26 -42.94
CA GLU A 124 2.63 44.11 -43.06
C GLU A 124 2.06 42.86 -42.36
N GLU A 125 1.49 43.02 -41.17
CA GLU A 125 0.84 41.93 -40.43
C GLU A 125 -0.38 41.39 -41.18
N ALA A 126 -1.27 42.26 -41.65
CA ALA A 126 -2.47 41.85 -42.38
C ALA A 126 -2.16 41.18 -43.73
N VAL A 127 -1.14 41.68 -44.45
CA VAL A 127 -0.66 41.08 -45.71
C VAL A 127 -0.06 39.70 -45.46
N ASN A 128 0.74 39.55 -44.40
CA ASN A 128 1.30 38.25 -44.03
C ASN A 128 0.22 37.25 -43.59
N GLU A 129 -0.75 37.66 -42.78
CA GLU A 129 -1.87 36.80 -42.37
C GLU A 129 -2.66 36.30 -43.59
N MET A 130 -2.97 37.18 -44.54
CA MET A 130 -3.68 36.81 -45.76
C MET A 130 -2.88 35.82 -46.62
N LYS A 131 -1.55 36.01 -46.70
CA LYS A 131 -0.66 35.10 -47.41
C LYS A 131 -0.59 33.73 -46.74
N GLU A 132 -0.39 33.68 -45.42
CA GLU A 132 -0.35 32.42 -44.65
C GLU A 132 -1.65 31.63 -44.79
N LYS A 133 -2.81 32.30 -44.66
CA LYS A 133 -4.11 31.66 -44.90
C LYS A 133 -4.21 31.10 -46.32
N SER A 134 -3.84 31.87 -47.34
CA SER A 134 -3.89 31.35 -48.72
C SER A 134 -2.98 30.14 -48.92
N GLU A 135 -1.78 30.13 -48.33
CA GLU A 135 -0.85 28.99 -48.42
C GLU A 135 -1.39 27.77 -47.66
N GLU A 136 -1.98 27.96 -46.47
CA GLU A 136 -2.60 26.89 -45.69
C GLU A 136 -3.75 26.24 -46.46
N HIS A 137 -4.66 27.04 -47.02
CA HIS A 137 -5.80 26.51 -47.77
C HIS A 137 -5.36 25.71 -49.00
N GLN A 138 -4.40 26.21 -49.78
CA GLN A 138 -3.88 25.49 -50.95
C GLN A 138 -3.22 24.17 -50.58
N LYS A 139 -2.44 24.16 -49.50
CA LYS A 139 -1.82 22.95 -48.97
C LYS A 139 -2.87 21.97 -48.48
N ALA A 140 -3.85 22.43 -47.70
CA ALA A 140 -4.90 21.61 -47.13
C ALA A 140 -5.78 20.97 -48.22
N VAL A 141 -6.12 21.68 -49.30
CA VAL A 141 -6.83 21.10 -50.47
C VAL A 141 -6.06 19.91 -51.03
N THR A 142 -4.75 20.06 -51.22
CA THR A 142 -3.91 19.04 -51.84
C THR A 142 -3.80 17.80 -50.93
N GLU A 143 -3.53 18.02 -49.64
CA GLU A 143 -3.43 16.94 -48.65
C GLU A 143 -4.76 16.20 -48.47
N LEU A 144 -5.87 16.93 -48.34
CA LEU A 144 -7.20 16.35 -48.20
C LEU A 144 -7.61 15.57 -49.45
N LYS A 145 -7.24 16.04 -50.66
CA LYS A 145 -7.50 15.32 -51.92
C LYS A 145 -6.73 14.01 -52.00
N ASP A 146 -5.47 14.00 -51.57
CA ASP A 146 -4.67 12.77 -51.50
C ASP A 146 -5.28 11.77 -50.49
N LYS A 147 -5.65 12.24 -49.30
CA LYS A 147 -6.36 11.44 -48.29
C LYS A 147 -7.67 10.85 -48.81
N TYR A 148 -8.50 11.66 -49.46
CA TYR A 148 -9.74 11.20 -50.09
C TYR A 148 -9.48 10.08 -51.11
N ARG A 149 -8.45 10.23 -51.96
CA ARG A 149 -8.09 9.19 -52.93
C ARG A 149 -7.69 7.88 -52.24
N ASP A 150 -6.95 7.97 -51.13
CA ASP A 150 -6.51 6.80 -50.37
C ASP A 150 -7.67 6.12 -49.63
N ILE A 151 -8.59 6.89 -49.05
CA ILE A 151 -9.85 6.41 -48.47
C ILE A 151 -10.65 5.66 -49.53
N ARG A 152 -10.92 6.29 -50.69
CA ARG A 152 -11.66 5.68 -51.80
C ARG A 152 -11.00 4.39 -52.29
N LYS A 153 -9.67 4.40 -52.45
CA LYS A 153 -8.91 3.22 -52.87
C LYS A 153 -9.03 2.09 -51.84
N THR A 154 -8.96 2.42 -50.55
CA THR A 154 -9.07 1.45 -49.46
C THR A 154 -10.46 0.84 -49.42
N LEU A 155 -11.50 1.66 -49.50
CA LEU A 155 -12.89 1.22 -49.50
C LEU A 155 -13.16 0.26 -50.67
N LEU A 156 -12.68 0.58 -51.87
CA LEU A 156 -12.80 -0.28 -53.05
C LEU A 156 -12.00 -1.59 -52.94
N ALA A 157 -10.76 -1.52 -52.43
CA ALA A 157 -9.88 -2.69 -52.34
C ALA A 157 -10.30 -3.66 -51.21
N LYS A 158 -10.91 -3.12 -50.14
CA LYS A 158 -11.22 -3.85 -48.90
C LYS A 158 -12.72 -3.89 -48.60
N ASN A 159 -13.59 -3.75 -49.60
CA ASN A 159 -15.05 -3.70 -49.43
C ASN A 159 -15.58 -4.81 -48.48
N PHE A 160 -15.17 -6.06 -48.69
CA PHE A 160 -15.60 -7.20 -47.87
C PHE A 160 -15.27 -7.11 -46.38
N SER A 161 -14.24 -6.35 -45.99
CA SER A 161 -13.82 -6.18 -44.59
C SER A 161 -14.69 -5.18 -43.82
N PHE A 162 -15.47 -4.35 -44.52
CA PHE A 162 -16.34 -3.35 -43.88
C PHE A 162 -17.75 -3.87 -43.60
N GLY A 163 -18.11 -5.01 -44.20
CA GLY A 163 -19.32 -5.75 -43.89
C GLY A 163 -20.59 -4.92 -44.08
N PRO A 164 -21.50 -4.87 -43.09
CA PRO A 164 -22.77 -4.14 -43.21
C PRO A 164 -22.61 -2.61 -43.21
N SER A 165 -21.42 -2.09 -42.86
CA SER A 165 -21.14 -0.66 -42.80
C SER A 165 -20.81 -0.07 -44.18
N ILE A 166 -20.59 -0.92 -45.20
CA ILE A 166 -20.12 -0.48 -46.52
C ILE A 166 -21.07 0.52 -47.17
N ASP A 167 -22.38 0.27 -47.13
CA ASP A 167 -23.38 1.13 -47.79
C ASP A 167 -23.34 2.57 -47.23
N LYS A 168 -23.19 2.68 -45.90
CA LYS A 168 -23.15 3.98 -45.20
C LYS A 168 -21.78 4.66 -45.34
N LEU A 169 -20.70 3.89 -45.42
CA LEU A 169 -19.36 4.40 -45.77
C LEU A 169 -19.32 4.93 -47.20
N GLU A 170 -19.98 4.27 -48.16
CA GLU A 170 -20.12 4.75 -49.53
C GLU A 170 -20.98 6.01 -49.60
N GLU A 171 -22.08 6.08 -48.86
CA GLU A 171 -22.90 7.31 -48.75
C GLU A 171 -22.09 8.49 -48.20
N ASN A 172 -21.32 8.26 -47.12
CA ASN A 172 -20.46 9.28 -46.53
C ASN A 172 -19.31 9.68 -47.47
N LEU A 173 -18.75 8.73 -48.23
CA LEU A 173 -17.75 9.01 -49.26
C LEU A 173 -18.31 9.90 -50.38
N SER A 174 -19.55 9.65 -50.82
CA SER A 174 -20.22 10.50 -51.81
C SER A 174 -20.49 11.91 -51.29
N LYS A 175 -20.94 12.05 -50.02
CA LYS A 175 -21.09 13.37 -49.39
C LYS A 175 -19.77 14.11 -49.29
N LEU A 176 -18.71 13.40 -48.90
CA LEU A 176 -17.36 13.95 -48.84
C LEU A 176 -16.89 14.42 -50.22
N GLU A 177 -17.15 13.67 -51.30
CA GLU A 177 -16.86 14.06 -52.68
C GLU A 177 -17.61 15.34 -53.09
N GLU A 178 -18.90 15.46 -52.75
CA GLU A 178 -19.67 16.68 -53.00
C GLU A 178 -19.12 17.89 -52.23
N ASP A 179 -18.70 17.70 -50.99
CA ASP A 179 -18.15 18.76 -50.14
C ASP A 179 -16.75 19.19 -50.59
N PHE A 180 -15.93 18.24 -51.06
CA PHE A 180 -14.68 18.53 -51.78
C PHE A 180 -14.94 19.35 -53.05
N ASP A 181 -15.94 19.00 -53.86
CA ASP A 181 -16.26 19.72 -55.09
C ASP A 181 -16.77 21.14 -54.81
N LYS A 182 -17.59 21.31 -53.76
CA LYS A 182 -18.04 22.64 -53.29
C LYS A 182 -16.86 23.46 -52.80
N TYR A 183 -15.98 22.86 -52.01
CA TYR A 183 -14.80 23.53 -51.46
C TYR A 183 -13.75 23.87 -52.53
N ALA A 184 -13.53 22.99 -53.51
CA ALA A 184 -12.65 23.24 -54.64
C ALA A 184 -13.13 24.43 -55.47
N LYS A 185 -14.44 24.54 -55.74
CA LYS A 185 -15.03 25.71 -56.42
C LYS A 185 -14.87 26.99 -55.62
N LEU A 186 -15.04 26.93 -54.29
CA LEU A 186 -14.86 28.07 -53.39
C LEU A 186 -13.38 28.53 -53.36
N THR A 187 -12.45 27.58 -53.35
CA THR A 187 -11.00 27.84 -53.39
C THR A 187 -10.55 28.35 -54.76
N GLU A 188 -11.09 27.82 -55.87
CA GLU A 188 -10.85 28.32 -57.23
C GLU A 188 -11.39 29.74 -57.42
N SER A 189 -12.48 30.08 -56.73
CA SER A 189 -12.96 31.46 -56.64
C SER A 189 -12.07 32.34 -55.74
N GLY A 190 -11.21 31.78 -54.89
CA GLY A 190 -10.26 32.53 -54.06
C GLY A 190 -10.89 33.38 -52.96
N ASP A 191 -12.07 33.00 -52.47
CA ASP A 191 -12.62 33.53 -51.22
C ASP A 191 -12.20 32.64 -50.05
N TYR A 192 -11.03 32.92 -49.48
CA TYR A 192 -10.43 32.10 -48.42
C TYR A 192 -11.08 32.34 -47.05
N VAL A 193 -11.67 33.51 -46.81
CA VAL A 193 -12.31 33.87 -45.54
C VAL A 193 -13.59 33.08 -45.31
N THR A 194 -14.43 32.94 -46.33
CA THR A 194 -15.66 32.14 -46.23
C THR A 194 -15.39 30.63 -46.29
N SER A 195 -14.19 30.24 -46.75
CA SER A 195 -13.71 28.87 -46.92
C SER A 195 -13.24 28.18 -45.63
N ASP A 196 -12.96 28.91 -44.55
CA ASP A 196 -12.44 28.35 -43.30
C ASP A 196 -13.36 27.30 -42.66
N LYS A 197 -14.65 27.61 -42.56
CA LYS A 197 -15.64 26.69 -41.95
C LYS A 197 -15.81 25.41 -42.78
N PRO A 198 -16.05 25.50 -44.11
CA PRO A 198 -16.05 24.31 -44.97
C PRO A 198 -14.76 23.49 -44.89
N LEU A 199 -13.59 24.14 -44.82
CA LEU A 199 -12.31 23.44 -44.73
C LEU A 199 -12.21 22.63 -43.42
N ASN A 200 -12.56 23.22 -42.28
CA ASN A 200 -12.49 22.53 -41.00
C ASN A 200 -13.47 21.36 -40.93
N GLN A 201 -14.70 21.55 -41.42
CA GLN A 201 -15.67 20.46 -41.54
C GLN A 201 -15.13 19.31 -42.42
N LEU A 202 -14.54 19.65 -43.57
CA LEU A 202 -13.94 18.67 -44.47
C LEU A 202 -12.75 17.93 -43.84
N LYS A 203 -11.91 18.63 -43.05
CA LYS A 203 -10.83 18.02 -42.26
C LYS A 203 -11.38 17.04 -41.22
N GLU A 204 -12.43 17.42 -40.50
CA GLU A 204 -13.09 16.58 -39.48
C GLU A 204 -13.74 15.34 -40.11
N ASP A 205 -14.51 15.51 -41.17
CA ASP A 205 -15.21 14.42 -41.86
C ASP A 205 -14.22 13.43 -42.49
N THR A 206 -13.15 13.94 -43.11
CA THR A 206 -12.06 13.10 -43.66
C THR A 206 -11.37 12.32 -42.54
N ALA A 207 -11.05 12.96 -41.41
CA ALA A 207 -10.40 12.31 -40.28
C ALA A 207 -11.32 11.28 -39.59
N SER A 208 -12.63 11.55 -39.52
CA SER A 208 -13.61 10.57 -39.03
C SER A 208 -13.63 9.33 -39.92
N MET A 209 -13.67 9.52 -41.24
CA MET A 209 -13.71 8.39 -42.16
C MET A 209 -12.40 7.59 -42.19
N GLU A 210 -11.24 8.24 -42.03
CA GLU A 210 -9.96 7.53 -41.83
C GLU A 210 -10.00 6.62 -40.59
N ARG A 211 -10.50 7.14 -39.46
CA ARG A 211 -10.64 6.36 -38.22
C ARG A 211 -11.60 5.19 -38.38
N ASP A 212 -12.74 5.41 -39.02
CA ASP A 212 -13.75 4.37 -39.26
C ASP A 212 -13.16 3.24 -40.14
N LEU A 213 -12.40 3.59 -41.19
CA LEU A 213 -11.74 2.62 -42.06
C LEU A 213 -10.65 1.80 -41.36
N GLU A 214 -10.02 2.35 -40.32
CA GLU A 214 -9.01 1.66 -39.52
C GLU A 214 -9.66 0.70 -38.50
N VAL A 215 -10.72 1.14 -37.83
CA VAL A 215 -11.33 0.43 -36.69
C VAL A 215 -12.33 -0.65 -37.13
N ILE A 216 -13.21 -0.35 -38.10
CA ILE A 216 -14.30 -1.24 -38.51
C ILE A 216 -13.83 -2.65 -38.93
N PRO A 217 -12.73 -2.83 -39.71
CA PRO A 217 -12.31 -4.16 -40.13
C PRO A 217 -11.98 -5.11 -38.98
N GLY A 218 -11.41 -4.59 -37.89
CA GLY A 218 -11.09 -5.38 -36.70
C GLY A 218 -12.36 -5.89 -36.01
N ILE A 219 -13.29 -4.97 -35.73
CA ILE A 219 -14.57 -5.26 -35.08
C ILE A 219 -15.40 -6.24 -35.93
N TYR A 220 -15.51 -5.99 -37.24
CA TYR A 220 -16.29 -6.86 -38.12
C TYR A 220 -15.68 -8.28 -38.23
N LYS A 221 -14.35 -8.41 -38.25
CA LYS A 221 -13.69 -9.71 -38.22
C LYS A 221 -14.04 -10.48 -36.93
N ASN A 222 -14.07 -9.80 -35.79
CA ASN A 222 -14.44 -10.39 -34.52
C ASN A 222 -15.88 -10.88 -34.54
N LEU A 223 -16.82 -10.02 -34.93
CA LEU A 223 -18.25 -10.34 -35.00
C LEU A 223 -18.61 -11.45 -35.99
N LYS A 224 -17.91 -11.52 -37.12
CA LYS A 224 -18.23 -12.49 -38.19
C LYS A 224 -17.65 -13.87 -37.96
N ASN A 225 -16.43 -13.95 -37.44
CA ASN A 225 -15.69 -15.20 -37.35
C ASN A 225 -15.38 -15.56 -35.88
N VAL A 226 -14.69 -14.66 -35.17
CA VAL A 226 -14.11 -14.97 -33.85
C VAL A 226 -15.19 -15.26 -32.82
N PHE A 227 -16.13 -14.33 -32.58
CA PHE A 227 -17.16 -14.52 -31.56
C PHE A 227 -18.13 -15.66 -31.89
N PRO A 228 -18.64 -15.82 -33.13
CA PRO A 228 -19.48 -16.98 -33.45
C PRO A 228 -18.77 -18.32 -33.24
N ASP A 229 -17.50 -18.44 -33.61
CA ASP A 229 -16.71 -19.64 -33.40
C ASP A 229 -16.50 -19.91 -31.91
N GLN A 230 -16.12 -18.90 -31.13
CA GLN A 230 -15.96 -18.99 -29.67
C GLN A 230 -17.28 -19.33 -28.96
N LEU A 231 -18.39 -18.71 -29.34
CA LEU A 231 -19.71 -19.01 -28.76
C LEU A 231 -20.15 -20.44 -29.09
N SER A 232 -19.85 -20.94 -30.30
CA SER A 232 -20.12 -22.32 -30.67
C SER A 232 -19.25 -23.30 -29.87
N GLU A 233 -17.95 -23.02 -29.74
CA GLU A 233 -17.01 -23.79 -28.94
C GLU A 233 -17.46 -23.84 -27.47
N LEU A 234 -17.76 -22.68 -26.87
CA LEU A 234 -18.25 -22.58 -25.50
C LEU A 234 -19.55 -23.36 -25.28
N ARG A 235 -20.50 -23.31 -26.23
CA ARG A 235 -21.73 -24.10 -26.14
C ARG A 235 -21.45 -25.60 -26.15
N GLN A 236 -20.54 -26.05 -27.00
CA GLN A 236 -20.14 -27.47 -27.05
C GLN A 236 -19.40 -27.88 -25.77
N GLY A 237 -18.46 -27.05 -25.30
CA GLY A 237 -17.72 -27.27 -24.06
C GLY A 237 -18.64 -27.34 -22.84
N VAL A 238 -19.58 -26.41 -22.71
CA VAL A 238 -20.58 -26.42 -21.62
C VAL A 238 -21.45 -27.66 -21.69
N ALA A 239 -21.93 -28.06 -22.87
CA ALA A 239 -22.73 -29.27 -23.02
C ALA A 239 -21.94 -30.53 -22.63
N GLN A 240 -20.68 -30.65 -23.09
CA GLN A 240 -19.81 -31.76 -22.71
C GLN A 240 -19.55 -31.78 -21.19
N MET A 241 -19.32 -30.63 -20.58
CA MET A 241 -19.15 -30.54 -19.12
C MET A 241 -20.45 -30.90 -18.39
N GLN A 242 -21.61 -30.50 -18.87
CA GLN A 242 -22.89 -30.92 -18.27
C GLN A 242 -23.09 -32.44 -18.36
N ASP A 243 -22.76 -33.05 -19.50
CA ASP A 243 -22.80 -34.51 -19.69
C ASP A 243 -21.81 -35.24 -18.77
N GLU A 244 -20.65 -34.62 -18.49
CA GLU A 244 -19.67 -35.09 -17.52
C GLU A 244 -20.07 -34.84 -16.05
N GLY A 245 -21.25 -34.26 -15.79
CA GLY A 245 -21.80 -34.06 -14.46
C GLY A 245 -21.36 -32.77 -13.75
N PHE A 246 -20.92 -31.75 -14.49
CA PHE A 246 -20.65 -30.43 -13.91
C PHE A 246 -21.94 -29.62 -13.72
N ALA A 247 -22.08 -28.98 -12.56
CA ALA A 247 -23.07 -27.94 -12.33
C ALA A 247 -22.39 -26.56 -12.31
N PHE A 248 -23.12 -25.53 -12.75
CA PHE A 248 -22.66 -24.15 -12.73
C PHE A 248 -23.63 -23.30 -11.89
N ASP A 249 -23.08 -22.38 -11.09
CA ASP A 249 -23.88 -21.46 -10.27
C ASP A 249 -24.61 -20.40 -11.13
N LYS A 250 -24.02 -20.06 -12.28
CA LYS A 250 -24.57 -19.09 -13.24
C LYS A 250 -25.19 -19.81 -14.44
N ASP A 251 -26.23 -19.20 -15.02
CA ASP A 251 -26.82 -19.66 -16.28
C ASP A 251 -25.90 -19.30 -17.48
N ILE A 252 -24.88 -20.12 -17.71
CA ILE A 252 -23.92 -19.93 -18.81
C ILE A 252 -24.63 -20.02 -20.17
N LEU A 253 -25.62 -20.90 -20.33
CA LEU A 253 -26.36 -21.03 -21.60
C LEU A 253 -27.20 -19.79 -21.90
N GLY A 254 -27.83 -19.20 -20.88
CA GLY A 254 -28.51 -17.91 -20.99
C GLY A 254 -27.55 -16.78 -21.37
N GLN A 255 -26.37 -16.71 -20.75
CA GLN A 255 -25.33 -15.73 -21.08
C GLN A 255 -24.82 -15.89 -22.52
N LEU A 256 -24.59 -17.13 -22.98
CA LEU A 256 -24.19 -17.41 -24.37
C LEU A 256 -25.27 -17.06 -25.40
N LYS A 257 -26.54 -17.00 -24.98
CA LYS A 257 -27.64 -16.50 -25.82
C LYS A 257 -27.67 -14.98 -25.85
N ASP A 258 -27.56 -14.33 -24.70
CA ASP A 258 -27.48 -12.86 -24.58
C ASP A 258 -26.27 -12.30 -25.34
N LEU A 259 -25.11 -12.96 -25.26
CA LEU A 259 -23.93 -12.61 -26.05
C LEU A 259 -24.18 -12.71 -27.56
N ALA A 260 -24.92 -13.72 -28.02
CA ALA A 260 -25.28 -13.81 -29.43
C ALA A 260 -26.22 -12.67 -29.86
N GLU A 261 -27.12 -12.23 -28.98
CA GLU A 261 -27.97 -11.05 -29.21
C GLU A 261 -27.15 -9.75 -29.22
N GLN A 262 -26.15 -9.62 -28.34
CA GLN A 262 -25.22 -8.50 -28.31
C GLN A 262 -24.34 -8.44 -29.58
N CYS A 263 -23.88 -9.57 -30.10
CA CYS A 263 -23.19 -9.63 -31.40
C CYS A 263 -24.09 -9.10 -32.53
N ASN A 264 -25.38 -9.47 -32.54
CA ASN A 264 -26.33 -8.95 -33.53
C ASN A 264 -26.56 -7.44 -33.38
N LEU A 265 -26.69 -6.95 -32.14
CA LEU A 265 -26.81 -5.53 -31.85
C LEU A 265 -25.55 -4.76 -32.31
N ASN A 266 -24.37 -5.33 -32.10
CA ASN A 266 -23.12 -4.71 -32.54
C ASN A 266 -23.02 -4.65 -34.07
N ASN A 267 -23.54 -5.66 -34.76
CA ASN A 267 -23.64 -5.67 -36.21
C ASN A 267 -24.57 -4.55 -36.73
N GLU A 268 -25.68 -4.26 -36.04
CA GLU A 268 -26.54 -3.11 -36.36
C GLU A 268 -25.86 -1.76 -36.04
N ASN A 269 -25.06 -1.67 -34.96
CA ASN A 269 -24.27 -0.47 -34.69
C ASN A 269 -23.26 -0.19 -35.79
N LEU A 270 -22.59 -1.23 -36.33
CA LEU A 270 -21.70 -1.12 -37.47
C LEU A 270 -22.43 -0.65 -38.73
N LYS A 271 -23.60 -1.24 -39.02
CA LYS A 271 -24.47 -0.82 -40.14
C LYS A 271 -24.87 0.66 -40.05
N GLU A 272 -25.17 1.13 -38.85
CA GLU A 272 -25.50 2.54 -38.59
C GLU A 272 -24.27 3.46 -38.46
N LEU A 273 -23.04 2.95 -38.66
CA LEU A 273 -21.78 3.67 -38.56
C LEU A 273 -21.53 4.30 -37.18
N ARG A 274 -22.01 3.63 -36.12
CA ARG A 274 -21.80 4.03 -34.71
C ARG A 274 -20.54 3.37 -34.17
N VAL A 275 -19.38 3.72 -34.73
CA VAL A 275 -18.09 3.02 -34.49
C VAL A 275 -17.65 3.07 -33.02
N ASP A 276 -17.84 4.19 -32.33
CA ASP A 276 -17.49 4.31 -30.91
C ASP A 276 -18.28 3.33 -30.03
N ASN A 277 -19.61 3.26 -30.23
CA ASN A 277 -20.47 2.31 -29.52
C ASN A 277 -20.12 0.87 -29.90
N ALA A 278 -19.79 0.64 -31.18
CA ALA A 278 -19.45 -0.68 -31.66
C ALA A 278 -18.15 -1.21 -31.04
N LYS A 279 -17.17 -0.33 -30.86
CA LYS A 279 -15.90 -0.65 -30.20
C LYS A 279 -16.10 -1.01 -28.73
N VAL A 280 -16.86 -0.20 -27.99
CA VAL A 280 -17.15 -0.47 -26.57
C VAL A 280 -17.88 -1.81 -26.41
N LEU A 281 -18.86 -2.08 -27.27
CA LEU A 281 -19.60 -3.34 -27.21
C LEU A 281 -18.75 -4.55 -27.66
N ASP A 282 -17.82 -4.39 -28.60
CA ASP A 282 -16.86 -5.44 -29.00
C ASP A 282 -15.96 -5.84 -27.81
N GLU A 283 -15.41 -4.86 -27.10
CA GLU A 283 -14.60 -5.07 -25.91
C GLU A 283 -15.42 -5.72 -24.77
N ASP A 284 -16.67 -5.29 -24.55
CA ASP A 284 -17.56 -5.90 -23.54
C ASP A 284 -17.92 -7.36 -23.86
N ILE A 285 -18.20 -7.67 -25.13
CA ILE A 285 -18.45 -9.05 -25.58
C ILE A 285 -17.21 -9.91 -25.35
N ALA A 286 -16.01 -9.43 -25.73
CA ALA A 286 -14.76 -10.15 -25.52
C ALA A 286 -14.52 -10.45 -24.03
N ASN A 287 -14.64 -9.45 -23.16
CA ASN A 287 -14.45 -9.62 -21.71
C ASN A 287 -15.44 -10.62 -21.09
N LYS A 288 -16.70 -10.61 -21.54
CA LYS A 288 -17.72 -11.57 -21.08
C LYS A 288 -17.42 -12.99 -21.56
N ILE A 289 -16.94 -13.15 -22.79
CA ILE A 289 -16.50 -14.45 -23.32
C ILE A 289 -15.33 -14.98 -22.48
N ASP A 290 -14.32 -14.15 -22.21
CA ASP A 290 -13.17 -14.51 -21.39
C ASP A 290 -13.58 -14.94 -19.97
N ALA A 291 -14.50 -14.20 -19.33
CA ALA A 291 -15.02 -14.55 -18.01
C ALA A 291 -15.75 -15.91 -17.98
N ILE A 292 -16.42 -16.28 -19.07
CA ILE A 292 -17.02 -17.61 -19.21
C ILE A 292 -15.93 -18.68 -19.31
N TYR A 293 -14.89 -18.46 -20.14
CA TYR A 293 -13.76 -19.39 -20.23
C TYR A 293 -13.07 -19.58 -18.86
N GLU A 294 -12.82 -18.50 -18.12
CA GLU A 294 -12.24 -18.57 -16.77
C GLU A 294 -13.10 -19.42 -15.84
N THR A 295 -14.42 -19.20 -15.83
CA THR A 295 -15.35 -20.00 -15.01
C THR A 295 -15.27 -21.49 -15.37
N LEU A 296 -15.22 -21.84 -16.66
CA LEU A 296 -15.11 -23.23 -17.11
C LEU A 296 -13.75 -23.83 -16.73
N GLU A 297 -12.67 -23.08 -16.86
CA GLU A 297 -11.32 -23.52 -16.51
C GLU A 297 -11.17 -23.77 -15.01
N GLU A 298 -11.73 -22.88 -14.18
CA GLU A 298 -11.78 -23.04 -12.72
C GLU A 298 -12.52 -24.32 -12.32
N GLU A 299 -13.70 -24.57 -12.88
CA GLU A 299 -14.45 -25.81 -12.60
C GLU A 299 -13.68 -27.06 -13.05
N TYR A 300 -13.05 -27.00 -14.23
CA TYR A 300 -12.25 -28.12 -14.73
C TYR A 300 -11.02 -28.41 -13.84
N LYS A 301 -10.30 -27.36 -13.43
CA LYS A 301 -9.19 -27.45 -12.47
C LYS A 301 -9.67 -27.99 -11.12
N ALA A 302 -10.81 -27.53 -10.64
CA ALA A 302 -11.41 -27.99 -9.40
C ALA A 302 -11.76 -29.48 -9.45
N LYS A 303 -12.31 -29.99 -10.56
CA LYS A 303 -12.55 -31.43 -10.75
C LYS A 303 -11.26 -32.25 -10.65
N ILE A 304 -10.19 -31.82 -11.33
CA ILE A 304 -8.88 -32.50 -11.26
C ILE A 304 -8.34 -32.51 -9.83
N PHE A 305 -8.45 -31.37 -9.13
CA PHE A 305 -8.04 -31.25 -7.74
C PHE A 305 -8.81 -32.21 -6.83
N VAL A 306 -10.14 -32.20 -6.91
CA VAL A 306 -11.03 -33.08 -6.14
C VAL A 306 -10.71 -34.54 -6.43
N GLN A 307 -10.61 -34.94 -7.70
CA GLN A 307 -10.29 -36.33 -8.08
C GLN A 307 -8.94 -36.82 -7.50
N LYS A 308 -7.92 -35.96 -7.49
CA LYS A 308 -6.60 -36.30 -6.93
C LYS A 308 -6.63 -36.36 -5.40
N LYS A 309 -7.32 -35.43 -4.76
CA LYS A 309 -7.28 -35.25 -3.29
C LYS A 309 -8.30 -36.07 -2.53
N ILE A 310 -9.42 -36.46 -3.15
CA ILE A 310 -10.52 -37.15 -2.47
C ILE A 310 -10.10 -38.49 -1.84
N SER A 311 -9.18 -39.22 -2.49
CA SER A 311 -8.64 -40.47 -1.96
C SER A 311 -7.74 -40.24 -0.74
N THR A 312 -6.87 -39.23 -0.80
CA THR A 312 -6.01 -38.84 0.33
C THR A 312 -6.84 -38.30 1.48
N PHE A 313 -7.87 -37.49 1.18
CA PHE A 313 -8.78 -36.93 2.17
C PHE A 313 -9.56 -38.01 2.91
N GLY A 314 -10.08 -39.03 2.19
CA GLY A 314 -10.74 -40.17 2.82
C GLY A 314 -9.83 -40.94 3.79
N LYS A 315 -8.57 -41.18 3.39
CA LYS A 315 -7.56 -41.80 4.27
C LYS A 315 -7.24 -40.94 5.50
N PHE A 316 -7.23 -39.62 5.33
CA PHE A 316 -6.95 -38.69 6.41
C PHE A 316 -8.07 -38.68 7.46
N ILE A 317 -9.33 -38.67 7.00
CA ILE A 317 -10.50 -38.82 7.88
C ILE A 317 -10.42 -40.15 8.65
N GLU A 318 -10.16 -41.26 7.97
CA GLU A 318 -10.06 -42.58 8.61
C GLU A 318 -8.94 -42.62 9.67
N HIS A 319 -7.81 -41.96 9.41
CA HIS A 319 -6.72 -41.83 10.37
C HIS A 319 -7.14 -41.03 11.61
N ALA A 320 -7.73 -39.85 11.40
CA ALA A 320 -8.21 -38.99 12.48
C ALA A 320 -9.32 -39.68 13.31
N GLU A 321 -10.21 -40.46 12.69
CA GLU A 321 -11.27 -41.22 13.38
C GLU A 321 -10.68 -42.30 14.28
N LYS A 322 -9.63 -42.98 13.80
CA LYS A 322 -8.93 -43.99 14.59
C LYS A 322 -8.19 -43.36 15.78
N GLN A 323 -7.54 -42.22 15.57
CA GLN A 323 -6.86 -41.49 16.63
C GLN A 323 -7.86 -40.99 17.68
N GLU A 324 -8.97 -40.39 17.26
CA GLU A 324 -10.04 -39.92 18.15
C GLU A 324 -10.60 -41.06 19.02
N LYS A 325 -10.89 -42.20 18.40
CA LYS A 325 -11.40 -43.38 19.12
C LYS A 325 -10.41 -43.86 20.18
N ASN A 326 -9.11 -43.89 19.85
CA ASN A 326 -8.08 -44.28 20.80
C ASN A 326 -7.97 -43.26 21.95
N LEU A 327 -7.97 -41.96 21.64
CA LEU A 327 -7.93 -40.89 22.62
C LEU A 327 -9.10 -40.99 23.61
N LEU A 328 -10.33 -41.19 23.12
CA LEU A 328 -11.50 -41.36 23.99
C LEU A 328 -11.40 -42.59 24.90
N LEU A 329 -10.84 -43.70 24.41
CA LEU A 329 -10.61 -44.91 25.21
C LEU A 329 -9.53 -44.68 26.28
N ASP A 330 -8.47 -43.98 25.94
CA ASP A 330 -7.39 -43.67 26.86
C ASP A 330 -7.86 -42.66 27.93
N LEU A 331 -8.63 -41.64 27.55
CA LEU A 331 -9.28 -40.71 28.48
C LEU A 331 -10.26 -41.43 29.42
N ASP A 332 -11.08 -42.36 28.92
CA ASP A 332 -12.01 -43.13 29.76
C ASP A 332 -11.28 -43.99 30.79
N ARG A 333 -10.15 -44.61 30.39
CA ARG A 333 -9.26 -45.34 31.32
C ARG A 333 -8.65 -44.41 32.35
N LEU A 334 -8.16 -43.25 31.93
CA LEU A 334 -7.46 -42.33 32.82
C LEU A 334 -8.40 -41.63 33.80
N LYS A 335 -9.64 -41.37 33.41
CA LYS A 335 -10.71 -40.91 34.31
C LYS A 335 -10.96 -41.85 35.49
N GLN A 336 -10.65 -43.14 35.37
CA GLN A 336 -10.82 -44.09 36.48
C GLN A 336 -9.83 -43.82 37.62
N ASN A 337 -8.63 -43.33 37.29
CA ASN A 337 -7.53 -43.15 38.24
C ASN A 337 -7.21 -41.67 38.52
N TYR A 338 -7.58 -40.75 37.63
CA TYR A 338 -7.27 -39.32 37.72
C TYR A 338 -8.52 -38.45 37.58
N THR A 339 -8.55 -37.30 38.24
CA THR A 339 -9.54 -36.25 38.00
C THR A 339 -9.06 -35.33 36.88
N LEU A 340 -9.79 -35.33 35.76
CA LEU A 340 -9.51 -34.48 34.61
C LEU A 340 -10.23 -33.13 34.81
N ASN A 341 -9.45 -32.05 34.97
CA ASN A 341 -9.95 -30.75 35.41
C ASN A 341 -10.02 -29.68 34.30
N HIS A 342 -9.54 -29.98 33.08
CA HIS A 342 -9.44 -29.01 31.98
C HIS A 342 -10.39 -29.33 30.83
N ASP A 343 -11.55 -29.91 31.14
CA ASP A 343 -12.59 -30.27 30.17
C ASP A 343 -12.04 -31.14 29.01
N GLU A 344 -11.05 -31.98 29.29
CA GLU A 344 -10.36 -32.82 28.29
C GLU A 344 -11.35 -33.77 27.60
N ILE A 345 -12.35 -34.26 28.36
CA ILE A 345 -13.40 -35.15 27.86
C ILE A 345 -14.39 -34.40 26.96
N GLU A 346 -14.86 -33.22 27.38
CA GLU A 346 -15.80 -32.42 26.59
C GLU A 346 -15.15 -31.93 25.30
N SER A 347 -13.89 -31.51 25.39
CA SER A 347 -13.07 -31.12 24.25
C SER A 347 -12.90 -32.27 23.26
N ALA A 348 -12.55 -33.48 23.72
CA ALA A 348 -12.45 -34.66 22.86
C ALA A 348 -13.81 -35.01 22.22
N GLN A 349 -14.90 -34.99 22.98
CA GLN A 349 -16.25 -35.21 22.42
C GLN A 349 -16.62 -34.17 21.34
N GLY A 350 -16.28 -32.90 21.56
CA GLY A 350 -16.47 -31.85 20.57
C GLY A 350 -15.64 -32.05 19.30
N LEU A 351 -14.42 -32.59 19.40
CA LEU A 351 -13.60 -32.98 18.25
C LEU A 351 -14.24 -34.16 17.49
N ALA A 352 -14.73 -35.17 18.22
CA ALA A 352 -15.43 -36.31 17.64
C ALA A 352 -16.70 -35.91 16.86
N ASP A 353 -17.51 -34.99 17.40
CA ASP A 353 -18.70 -34.48 16.73
C ASP A 353 -18.37 -33.71 15.45
N ARG A 354 -17.34 -32.86 15.48
CA ARG A 354 -16.85 -32.16 14.28
C ARG A 354 -16.37 -33.14 13.22
N LEU A 355 -15.61 -34.15 13.62
CA LEU A 355 -15.10 -35.19 12.72
C LEU A 355 -16.25 -36.00 12.09
N LYS A 356 -17.28 -36.33 12.88
CA LYS A 356 -18.49 -37.00 12.39
C LYS A 356 -19.24 -36.14 11.36
N GLY A 357 -19.27 -34.82 11.55
CA GLY A 357 -19.83 -33.88 10.58
C GLY A 357 -19.07 -33.92 9.25
N ILE A 358 -17.74 -33.86 9.29
CA ILE A 358 -16.86 -33.96 8.11
C ILE A 358 -17.06 -35.31 7.41
N ARG A 359 -17.11 -36.41 8.17
CA ARG A 359 -17.33 -37.77 7.67
C ARG A 359 -18.68 -37.90 6.96
N SER A 360 -19.75 -37.43 7.60
CA SER A 360 -21.10 -37.49 7.03
C SER A 360 -21.19 -36.73 5.72
N TRP A 361 -20.54 -35.57 5.63
CA TRP A 361 -20.47 -34.81 4.39
C TRP A 361 -19.67 -35.56 3.31
N TYR A 362 -18.51 -36.13 3.65
CA TYR A 362 -17.70 -36.92 2.72
C TYR A 362 -18.48 -38.12 2.16
N ASP A 363 -19.14 -38.89 3.02
CA ASP A 363 -19.92 -40.07 2.60
C ASP A 363 -21.14 -39.66 1.73
N GLN A 364 -21.75 -38.50 1.99
CA GLN A 364 -22.79 -37.94 1.12
C GLN A 364 -22.22 -37.52 -0.23
N PHE A 365 -21.08 -36.81 -0.24
CA PHE A 365 -20.40 -36.39 -1.47
C PHE A 365 -20.03 -37.58 -2.34
N ILE A 366 -19.45 -38.65 -1.79
CA ILE A 366 -19.09 -39.86 -2.55
C ILE A 366 -20.33 -40.53 -3.17
N LYS A 367 -21.48 -40.49 -2.47
CA LYS A 367 -22.75 -41.01 -3.02
C LYS A 367 -23.29 -40.13 -4.14
N ASP A 368 -23.24 -38.82 -3.98
CA ASP A 368 -23.76 -37.87 -4.98
C ASP A 368 -22.84 -37.74 -6.21
N ALA A 369 -21.53 -38.00 -6.05
CA ALA A 369 -20.47 -37.87 -7.07
C ALA A 369 -20.67 -38.71 -8.34
N GLY A 370 -21.59 -39.67 -8.33
CA GLY A 370 -21.93 -40.48 -9.50
C GLY A 370 -23.38 -40.34 -10.00
N THR A 371 -24.22 -39.50 -9.38
CA THR A 371 -25.66 -39.46 -9.67
C THR A 371 -26.20 -38.06 -9.97
N LYS A 372 -25.54 -36.99 -9.52
CA LYS A 372 -26.00 -35.61 -9.70
C LYS A 372 -24.91 -34.73 -10.30
N ALA A 373 -25.33 -33.66 -10.96
CA ALA A 373 -24.43 -32.59 -11.37
C ALA A 373 -23.89 -31.86 -10.12
N ILE A 374 -22.58 -31.62 -10.06
CA ILE A 374 -21.90 -31.06 -8.89
C ILE A 374 -21.08 -29.83 -9.30
N LEU A 375 -21.12 -28.81 -8.44
CA LEU A 375 -20.29 -27.63 -8.54
C LEU A 375 -18.92 -27.93 -7.91
N TYR A 376 -17.91 -28.22 -8.73
CA TYR A 376 -16.62 -28.74 -8.24
C TYR A 376 -15.80 -27.67 -7.53
N SER A 377 -15.89 -26.39 -7.91
CA SER A 377 -15.23 -25.28 -7.22
C SER A 377 -15.58 -25.21 -5.73
N SER A 378 -16.88 -25.26 -5.40
CA SER A 378 -17.37 -25.23 -4.02
C SER A 378 -16.93 -26.46 -3.22
N ILE A 379 -16.88 -27.63 -3.87
CA ILE A 379 -16.39 -28.85 -3.23
C ILE A 379 -14.88 -28.77 -2.98
N ALA A 380 -14.10 -28.29 -3.94
CA ALA A 380 -12.66 -28.11 -3.77
C ALA A 380 -12.35 -27.19 -2.58
N GLN A 381 -13.03 -26.05 -2.50
CA GLN A 381 -12.91 -25.12 -1.37
C GLN A 381 -13.30 -25.80 -0.05
N ARG A 382 -14.40 -26.57 -0.05
CA ARG A 382 -14.83 -27.29 1.15
C ARG A 382 -13.82 -28.35 1.60
N ILE A 383 -13.24 -29.11 0.67
CA ILE A 383 -12.19 -30.08 0.98
C ILE A 383 -10.98 -29.38 1.60
N GLU A 384 -10.56 -28.22 1.07
CA GLU A 384 -9.44 -27.48 1.66
C GLU A 384 -9.72 -27.01 3.09
N ILE A 385 -10.91 -26.45 3.33
CA ILE A 385 -11.36 -26.04 4.67
C ILE A 385 -11.38 -27.24 5.62
N ASP A 386 -11.97 -28.36 5.20
CA ASP A 386 -12.07 -29.55 6.04
C ASP A 386 -10.69 -30.20 6.25
N MET A 387 -9.77 -30.14 5.28
CA MET A 387 -8.38 -30.59 5.47
C MET A 387 -7.64 -29.77 6.53
N GLN A 388 -7.83 -28.45 6.55
CA GLN A 388 -7.28 -27.58 7.60
C GLN A 388 -7.92 -27.92 8.95
N ALA A 389 -9.24 -28.07 8.99
CA ALA A 389 -9.96 -28.46 10.20
C ALA A 389 -9.49 -29.81 10.75
N LEU A 390 -9.23 -30.81 9.90
CA LEU A 390 -8.66 -32.10 10.31
C LEU A 390 -7.25 -31.95 10.89
N THR A 391 -6.42 -31.12 10.28
CA THR A 391 -5.07 -30.83 10.80
C THR A 391 -5.14 -30.19 12.19
N ASP A 392 -6.08 -29.27 12.39
CA ASP A 392 -6.29 -28.64 13.69
C ASP A 392 -6.87 -29.61 14.72
N ILE A 393 -7.75 -30.53 14.30
CA ILE A 393 -8.23 -31.63 15.14
C ILE A 393 -7.05 -32.50 15.59
N GLU A 394 -6.18 -32.94 14.68
CA GLU A 394 -5.00 -33.76 15.04
C GLU A 394 -4.05 -33.04 16.01
N LYS A 395 -3.82 -31.75 15.83
CA LYS A 395 -3.00 -30.96 16.75
C LYS A 395 -3.62 -30.94 18.15
N LYS A 396 -4.92 -30.66 18.25
CA LYS A 396 -5.63 -30.65 19.54
C LYS A 396 -5.68 -32.03 20.19
N GLN A 397 -5.91 -33.08 19.40
CA GLN A 397 -5.84 -34.46 19.87
C GLN A 397 -4.46 -34.77 20.44
N LYS A 398 -3.39 -34.32 19.77
CA LYS A 398 -2.03 -34.48 20.26
C LYS A 398 -1.79 -33.69 21.54
N GLU A 399 -2.25 -32.45 21.64
CA GLU A 399 -2.13 -31.64 22.86
C GLU A 399 -2.83 -32.31 24.05
N ILE A 400 -4.06 -32.80 23.86
CA ILE A 400 -4.78 -33.55 24.90
C ILE A 400 -4.01 -34.82 25.27
N ASN A 401 -3.57 -35.60 24.28
CA ASN A 401 -2.81 -36.81 24.51
C ASN A 401 -1.49 -36.55 25.27
N ASP A 402 -0.75 -35.51 24.90
CA ASP A 402 0.52 -35.15 25.53
C ASP A 402 0.31 -34.68 26.98
N SER A 403 -0.75 -33.91 27.26
CA SER A 403 -1.11 -33.48 28.62
C SER A 403 -1.49 -34.65 29.53
N VAL A 404 -2.11 -35.67 28.95
CA VAL A 404 -2.61 -36.83 29.70
C VAL A 404 -1.53 -37.91 29.84
N ALA A 405 -0.62 -38.02 28.88
CA ALA A 405 0.51 -38.94 28.94
C ALA A 405 1.55 -38.56 30.03
N SER A 406 1.63 -37.29 30.42
CA SER A 406 2.56 -36.85 31.48
C SER A 406 2.10 -37.21 32.88
N LEU A 407 0.78 -37.40 33.11
CA LEU A 407 0.19 -37.65 34.43
C LEU A 407 0.83 -38.82 35.17
N TRP A 408 1.08 -39.94 34.49
CA TRP A 408 1.72 -41.11 35.11
C TRP A 408 3.15 -40.83 35.57
N ARG A 409 3.91 -40.06 34.77
CA ARG A 409 5.28 -39.67 35.14
C ARG A 409 5.26 -38.70 36.31
N GLU A 410 4.36 -37.72 36.27
CA GLU A 410 4.18 -36.73 37.34
C GLU A 410 3.75 -37.38 38.65
N GLU A 411 2.85 -38.37 38.63
CA GLU A 411 2.46 -39.15 39.82
C GLU A 411 3.67 -39.86 40.43
N ARG A 412 4.51 -40.50 39.60
CA ARG A 412 5.70 -41.19 40.09
C ARG A 412 6.73 -40.22 40.69
N GLU A 413 6.90 -39.05 40.08
CA GLU A 413 7.76 -37.99 40.60
C GLU A 413 7.22 -37.45 41.93
N ALA A 414 5.92 -37.20 42.02
CA ALA A 414 5.20 -36.82 43.23
C ALA A 414 5.42 -37.83 44.37
N GLN A 415 5.22 -39.13 44.11
CA GLN A 415 5.45 -40.19 45.10
C GLN A 415 6.89 -40.24 45.61
N ASN A 416 7.88 -39.99 44.74
CA ASN A 416 9.27 -39.93 45.17
C ASN A 416 9.55 -38.67 46.00
N ALA A 417 8.96 -37.53 45.64
CA ALA A 417 9.10 -36.29 46.39
C ALA A 417 8.53 -36.42 47.81
N VAL A 418 7.33 -36.97 47.96
CA VAL A 418 6.72 -37.22 49.29
C VAL A 418 7.58 -38.12 50.16
N LYS A 419 8.16 -39.20 49.59
CA LYS A 419 9.10 -40.06 50.31
C LYS A 419 10.35 -39.30 50.77
N ASN A 420 10.85 -38.38 49.95
CA ASN A 420 11.98 -37.55 50.34
C ASN A 420 11.60 -36.57 51.47
N PHE A 421 10.41 -35.97 51.42
CA PHE A 421 9.92 -35.09 52.49
C PHE A 421 9.81 -35.81 53.83
N ASP A 422 9.26 -37.02 53.82
CA ASP A 422 9.18 -37.89 55.00
C ASP A 422 10.56 -38.18 55.59
N LEU A 423 11.54 -38.53 54.73
CA LEU A 423 12.93 -38.77 55.16
C LEU A 423 13.59 -37.50 55.72
N GLU A 424 13.36 -36.34 55.12
CA GLU A 424 13.94 -35.06 55.56
C GLU A 424 13.37 -34.62 56.91
N ILE A 425 12.05 -34.68 57.12
CA ILE A 425 11.43 -34.41 58.43
C ILE A 425 11.98 -35.35 59.50
N HIS A 426 12.07 -36.65 59.21
CA HIS A 426 12.60 -37.61 60.17
C HIS A 426 14.08 -37.38 60.49
N LYS A 427 14.86 -36.94 59.51
CA LYS A 427 16.26 -36.55 59.71
C LYS A 427 16.36 -35.31 60.61
N MET A 428 15.56 -34.26 60.35
CA MET A 428 15.51 -33.05 61.18
C MET A 428 15.15 -33.38 62.64
N LYS A 429 14.09 -34.16 62.85
CA LYS A 429 13.69 -34.64 64.18
C LYS A 429 14.82 -35.37 64.89
N ARG A 430 15.50 -36.28 64.19
CA ARG A 430 16.59 -37.07 64.77
C ARG A 430 17.79 -36.22 65.15
N GLU A 431 18.15 -35.21 64.35
CA GLU A 431 19.26 -34.30 64.70
C GLU A 431 18.93 -33.47 65.94
N ILE A 432 17.70 -33.00 66.09
CA ILE A 432 17.25 -32.30 67.31
C ILE A 432 17.29 -33.23 68.53
N GLU A 433 16.79 -34.47 68.41
CA GLU A 433 16.79 -35.43 69.52
C GLU A 433 18.21 -35.76 70.01
N LYS A 434 19.22 -35.79 69.13
CA LYS A 434 20.62 -36.01 69.52
C LYS A 434 21.17 -34.94 70.46
N LEU A 435 20.68 -33.70 70.37
CA LEU A 435 21.14 -32.60 71.20
C LEU A 435 20.67 -32.69 72.66
N ASN A 436 19.70 -33.57 72.97
CA ASN A 436 19.13 -33.74 74.31
C ASN A 436 18.73 -32.41 74.98
N LEU A 437 18.11 -31.51 74.21
CA LEU A 437 17.72 -30.17 74.68
C LEU A 437 16.66 -30.24 75.80
N PRO A 438 16.63 -29.27 76.73
CA PRO A 438 15.64 -29.20 77.82
C PRO A 438 14.18 -29.11 77.35
N GLY A 439 13.93 -28.59 76.15
CA GLY A 439 12.62 -28.44 75.51
C GLY A 439 12.75 -27.80 74.13
N LEU A 440 11.63 -27.49 73.48
CA LEU A 440 11.60 -26.77 72.20
C LEU A 440 10.59 -25.64 72.29
N SER A 441 10.79 -24.57 71.53
CA SER A 441 9.84 -23.47 71.45
C SER A 441 8.52 -23.92 70.81
N ASP A 442 7.39 -23.45 71.35
CA ASP A 442 6.05 -23.76 70.84
C ASP A 442 5.90 -23.35 69.35
N ASP A 443 6.52 -22.24 68.93
CA ASP A 443 6.48 -21.76 67.53
C ASP A 443 7.15 -22.74 66.55
N TYR A 444 8.23 -23.41 66.99
CA TYR A 444 8.90 -24.43 66.19
C TYR A 444 8.06 -25.72 66.12
N LEU A 445 7.49 -26.15 67.25
CA LEU A 445 6.65 -27.35 67.32
C LEU A 445 5.40 -27.21 66.47
N ASP A 446 4.71 -26.07 66.55
CA ASP A 446 3.52 -25.80 65.74
C ASP A 446 3.84 -25.83 64.24
N TYR A 447 4.97 -25.24 63.83
CA TYR A 447 5.41 -25.29 62.44
C TYR A 447 5.81 -26.71 62.01
N PHE A 448 6.54 -27.45 62.85
CA PHE A 448 6.90 -28.84 62.58
C PHE A 448 5.67 -29.74 62.40
N PHE A 449 4.65 -29.62 63.26
CA PHE A 449 3.41 -30.37 63.13
C PHE A 449 2.61 -29.95 61.90
N LYS A 450 2.58 -28.65 61.56
CA LYS A 450 1.96 -28.17 60.32
C LYS A 450 2.56 -28.84 59.08
N VAL A 451 3.89 -28.83 58.94
CA VAL A 451 4.55 -29.44 57.76
C VAL A 451 4.39 -30.97 57.77
N SER A 452 4.45 -31.61 58.94
CA SER A 452 4.19 -33.05 59.07
C SER A 452 2.77 -33.42 58.65
N ASP A 453 1.77 -32.67 59.07
CA ASP A 453 0.36 -32.88 58.70
C ASP A 453 0.14 -32.63 57.20
N GLU A 454 0.84 -31.65 56.61
CA GLU A 454 0.83 -31.39 55.16
C GLU A 454 1.40 -32.56 54.36
N ILE A 455 2.52 -33.15 54.80
CA ILE A 455 3.11 -34.36 54.17
C ILE A 455 2.17 -35.56 54.31
N GLU A 456 1.60 -35.80 55.49
CA GLU A 456 0.66 -36.91 55.70
C GLU A 456 -0.61 -36.74 54.84
N LYS A 457 -1.11 -35.51 54.73
CA LYS A 457 -2.23 -35.18 53.86
C LYS A 457 -1.88 -35.44 52.40
N LEU A 458 -0.69 -35.04 51.96
CA LEU A 458 -0.23 -35.24 50.59
C LEU A 458 -0.07 -36.73 50.25
N ASP A 459 0.43 -37.55 51.17
CA ASP A 459 0.48 -39.01 51.02
C ASP A 459 -0.93 -39.62 50.94
N LYS A 460 -1.86 -39.18 51.79
CA LYS A 460 -3.27 -39.60 51.72
C LYS A 460 -3.92 -39.22 50.39
N ASP A 461 -3.62 -38.03 49.87
CA ASP A 461 -4.18 -37.51 48.64
C ASP A 461 -3.64 -38.26 47.40
N LEU A 462 -2.37 -38.67 47.42
CA LEU A 462 -1.77 -39.56 46.42
C LEU A 462 -2.31 -41.00 46.47
N ASN A 463 -2.76 -41.48 47.63
CA ASN A 463 -3.31 -42.82 47.81
C ASN A 463 -4.83 -42.93 47.56
N ARG A 464 -5.47 -41.84 47.07
CA ARG A 464 -6.89 -41.86 46.70
C ARG A 464 -7.13 -42.69 45.45
N VAL A 465 -8.35 -43.19 45.29
CA VAL A 465 -8.79 -43.94 44.10
C VAL A 465 -8.76 -43.05 42.85
N GLN A 466 -9.08 -41.77 43.00
CA GLN A 466 -8.94 -40.75 41.96
C GLN A 466 -8.01 -39.66 42.45
N ILE A 467 -6.92 -39.47 41.71
CA ILE A 467 -5.82 -38.58 42.02
C ILE A 467 -6.02 -37.26 41.27
N ASN A 468 -5.99 -36.13 41.98
CA ASN A 468 -5.98 -34.81 41.37
C ASN A 468 -4.54 -34.29 41.27
N MET A 469 -3.93 -34.45 40.10
CA MET A 469 -2.53 -34.10 39.89
C MET A 469 -2.25 -32.59 39.98
N ASP A 470 -3.21 -31.73 39.64
CA ASP A 470 -3.04 -30.27 39.78
C ASP A 470 -2.96 -29.86 41.25
N GLU A 471 -3.87 -30.41 42.07
CA GLU A 471 -3.87 -30.18 43.52
C GLU A 471 -2.63 -30.74 44.19
N ILE A 472 -2.18 -31.92 43.77
CA ILE A 472 -0.97 -32.56 44.29
C ILE A 472 0.28 -31.79 43.90
N THR A 473 0.40 -31.34 42.65
CA THR A 473 1.54 -30.53 42.21
C THR A 473 1.62 -29.23 42.99
N LYS A 474 0.48 -28.55 43.20
CA LYS A 474 0.44 -27.33 44.04
C LYS A 474 0.82 -27.62 45.49
N SER A 475 0.31 -28.72 46.05
CA SER A 475 0.59 -29.11 47.43
C SER A 475 2.06 -29.51 47.60
N LEU A 476 2.67 -30.23 46.64
CA LEU A 476 4.09 -30.55 46.61
C LEU A 476 4.97 -29.31 46.66
N ILE A 477 4.66 -28.29 45.85
CA ILE A 477 5.43 -27.04 45.82
C ILE A 477 5.32 -26.31 47.16
N ASN A 478 4.12 -26.24 47.73
CA ASN A 478 3.90 -25.62 49.03
C ASN A 478 4.65 -26.37 50.14
N THR A 479 4.52 -27.69 50.19
CA THR A 479 5.17 -28.54 51.18
C THR A 479 6.69 -28.51 51.03
N GLN A 480 7.25 -28.46 49.82
CA GLN A 480 8.69 -28.24 49.61
C GLN A 480 9.12 -26.91 50.23
N SER A 481 8.40 -25.82 49.93
CA SER A 481 8.74 -24.49 50.45
C SER A 481 8.65 -24.45 51.97
N ASP A 482 7.62 -25.06 52.55
CA ASP A 482 7.43 -25.11 54.01
C ASP A 482 8.48 -26.02 54.68
N LEU A 483 8.89 -27.10 54.03
CA LEU A 483 9.96 -27.98 54.48
C LEU A 483 11.33 -27.29 54.44
N ASP A 484 11.61 -26.51 53.40
CA ASP A 484 12.86 -25.73 53.29
C ASP A 484 12.95 -24.70 54.43
N ILE A 485 11.86 -23.97 54.73
CA ILE A 485 11.77 -23.03 55.85
C ILE A 485 11.92 -23.77 57.19
N LEU A 486 11.31 -24.95 57.35
CA LEU A 486 11.48 -25.78 58.54
C LEU A 486 12.94 -26.22 58.70
N GLY A 487 13.61 -26.53 57.59
CA GLY A 487 15.04 -26.84 57.55
C GLY A 487 15.89 -25.69 58.05
N GLU A 488 15.65 -24.46 57.56
CA GLU A 488 16.34 -23.26 58.03
C GLU A 488 16.11 -23.01 59.53
N LYS A 489 14.86 -23.09 60.01
CA LYS A 489 14.53 -22.97 61.44
C LYS A 489 15.21 -24.06 62.28
N THR A 490 15.32 -25.27 61.74
CA THR A 490 15.98 -26.39 62.40
C THR A 490 17.48 -26.16 62.51
N ASP A 491 18.14 -25.74 61.42
CA ASP A 491 19.55 -25.37 61.41
C ASP A 491 19.85 -24.20 62.36
N GLU A 492 18.98 -23.18 62.39
CA GLU A 492 19.08 -22.03 63.31
C GLU A 492 18.92 -22.49 64.77
N LEU A 493 17.97 -23.38 65.06
CA LEU A 493 17.77 -23.91 66.41
C LEU A 493 18.97 -24.75 66.86
N ILE A 494 19.47 -25.65 66.02
CA ILE A 494 20.63 -26.49 66.30
C ILE A 494 21.87 -25.62 66.55
N SER A 495 22.16 -24.70 65.64
CA SER A 495 23.31 -23.80 65.74
C SER A 495 23.22 -22.90 66.96
N SER A 496 22.07 -22.28 67.21
CA SER A 496 21.85 -21.41 68.36
C SER A 496 22.00 -22.17 69.67
N SER A 497 21.54 -23.42 69.72
CA SER A 497 21.66 -24.27 70.91
C SER A 497 23.13 -24.61 71.21
N ILE A 498 23.87 -25.11 70.21
CA ILE A 498 25.28 -25.50 70.39
C ILE A 498 26.15 -24.27 70.72
N LEU A 499 25.97 -23.17 69.98
CA LEU A 499 26.70 -21.92 70.21
C LEU A 499 26.42 -21.34 71.60
N THR A 500 25.17 -21.40 72.06
CA THR A 500 24.83 -20.93 73.40
C THR A 500 25.54 -21.75 74.46
N GLU A 501 25.58 -23.08 74.32
CA GLU A 501 26.33 -23.94 75.25
C GLU A 501 27.83 -23.65 75.26
N GLU A 502 28.46 -23.49 74.09
CA GLU A 502 29.89 -23.18 73.98
C GLU A 502 30.21 -21.81 74.61
N ILE A 503 29.39 -20.80 74.34
CA ILE A 503 29.57 -19.45 74.89
C ILE A 503 29.23 -19.42 76.38
N LEU A 504 28.27 -20.19 76.87
CA LEU A 504 28.02 -20.38 78.30
C LEU A 504 29.23 -21.03 78.98
N GLN A 505 29.83 -22.07 78.40
CA GLN A 505 31.05 -22.68 78.93
C GLN A 505 32.23 -21.69 78.95
N TYR A 506 32.38 -20.90 77.89
CA TYR A 506 33.43 -19.88 77.79
C TYR A 506 33.23 -18.74 78.80
N SER A 507 32.01 -18.20 78.89
CA SER A 507 31.65 -17.09 79.78
C SER A 507 31.80 -17.44 81.26
N ASN A 508 31.69 -18.72 81.64
CA ASN A 508 31.91 -19.19 83.01
C ASN A 508 33.31 -18.80 83.56
N ARG A 509 34.31 -18.64 82.70
CA ARG A 509 35.66 -18.15 83.07
C ARG A 509 35.67 -16.72 83.60
N TYR A 510 34.71 -15.90 83.19
CA TYR A 510 34.59 -14.48 83.51
C TYR A 510 33.51 -14.19 84.57
N ARG A 511 32.67 -15.18 84.89
CA ARG A 511 31.53 -15.08 85.81
C ARG A 511 31.87 -14.52 87.19
N ASN A 512 33.03 -14.88 87.74
CA ASN A 512 33.46 -14.41 89.07
C ASN A 512 34.11 -13.01 89.05
N ARG A 513 34.50 -12.51 87.87
CA ARG A 513 35.22 -11.23 87.71
C ARG A 513 34.33 -10.09 87.26
N TYR A 514 33.24 -10.36 86.55
CA TYR A 514 32.35 -9.34 86.01
C TYR A 514 30.89 -9.64 86.41
N PRO A 515 30.28 -8.85 87.32
CA PRO A 515 28.89 -9.04 87.75
C PRO A 515 27.88 -8.99 86.59
N ASP A 516 28.14 -8.16 85.58
CA ASP A 516 27.27 -8.02 84.40
C ASP A 516 27.21 -9.31 83.56
N VAL A 517 28.34 -10.02 83.44
CA VAL A 517 28.40 -11.34 82.77
C VAL A 517 27.68 -12.39 83.61
N ALA A 518 27.76 -12.32 84.95
CA ALA A 518 27.04 -13.25 85.81
C ALA A 518 25.51 -13.07 85.72
N ALA A 519 25.02 -11.84 85.60
CA ALA A 519 23.61 -11.55 85.40
C ALA A 519 23.11 -12.07 84.03
N ALA A 520 23.84 -11.75 82.95
CA ALA A 520 23.53 -12.24 81.60
C ALA A 520 23.62 -13.76 81.48
N TYR A 521 24.57 -14.42 82.18
CA TYR A 521 24.68 -15.87 82.25
C TYR A 521 23.43 -16.50 82.88
N ASN A 522 22.98 -16.00 84.03
CA ASN A 522 21.78 -16.53 84.69
C ASN A 522 20.53 -16.29 83.85
N GLN A 523 20.44 -15.15 83.16
CA GLN A 523 19.35 -14.84 82.25
C GLN A 523 19.36 -15.75 81.01
N ALA A 524 20.53 -15.99 80.40
CA ALA A 524 20.67 -16.90 79.27
C ALA A 524 20.37 -18.35 79.65
N VAL A 525 20.79 -18.82 80.84
CA VAL A 525 20.40 -20.15 81.37
C VAL A 525 18.90 -20.24 81.60
N GLN A 526 18.26 -19.19 82.12
CA GLN A 526 16.80 -19.18 82.27
C GLN A 526 16.09 -19.27 80.90
N LEU A 527 16.55 -18.48 79.92
CA LEU A 527 16.03 -18.50 78.55
C LEU A 527 16.23 -19.87 77.88
N PHE A 528 17.36 -20.53 78.15
CA PHE A 528 17.72 -21.83 77.58
C PHE A 528 16.99 -23.02 78.23
N GLU A 529 16.88 -23.05 79.56
CA GLU A 529 16.32 -24.18 80.31
C GLU A 529 14.81 -24.10 80.55
N LYS A 530 14.24 -22.89 80.65
CA LYS A 530 12.83 -22.70 81.03
C LYS A 530 11.95 -22.10 79.94
N GLU A 531 12.48 -21.18 79.15
CA GLU A 531 11.72 -20.49 78.09
C GLU A 531 11.99 -21.08 76.70
N TYR A 532 12.98 -21.97 76.57
CA TYR A 532 13.34 -22.68 75.32
C TYR A 532 13.65 -21.76 74.13
N GLU A 533 14.13 -20.55 74.43
CA GLU A 533 14.36 -19.46 73.47
C GLU A 533 15.86 -19.35 73.16
N TYR A 534 16.36 -20.30 72.38
CA TYR A 534 17.80 -20.49 72.10
C TYR A 534 18.46 -19.30 71.41
N VAL A 535 17.78 -18.66 70.45
CA VAL A 535 18.30 -17.49 69.75
C VAL A 535 18.48 -16.31 70.71
N LYS A 536 17.47 -16.03 71.56
CA LYS A 536 17.54 -14.95 72.55
C LYS A 536 18.58 -15.23 73.63
N ALA A 537 18.74 -16.50 74.03
CA ALA A 537 19.77 -16.92 74.97
C ALA A 537 21.17 -16.68 74.39
N LEU A 538 21.40 -17.05 73.13
CA LEU A 538 22.63 -16.82 72.39
C LEU A 538 22.97 -15.32 72.34
N ASP A 539 22.02 -14.49 71.93
CA ASP A 539 22.23 -13.04 71.83
C ASP A 539 22.57 -12.44 73.18
N THR A 540 21.84 -12.80 74.23
CA THR A 540 22.03 -12.24 75.58
C THR A 540 23.43 -12.56 76.12
N ILE A 541 23.90 -13.79 75.94
CA ILE A 541 25.23 -14.19 76.43
C ILE A 541 26.35 -13.64 75.54
N SER A 542 26.15 -13.61 74.22
CA SER A 542 27.14 -13.09 73.27
C SER A 542 27.44 -11.61 73.50
N HIS A 543 26.39 -10.78 73.69
CA HIS A 543 26.56 -9.36 73.98
C HIS A 543 27.30 -9.10 75.30
N ALA A 544 27.09 -9.94 76.31
CA ALA A 544 27.76 -9.81 77.60
C ALA A 544 29.24 -10.22 77.53
N VAL A 545 29.57 -11.27 76.77
CA VAL A 545 30.94 -11.74 76.55
C VAL A 545 31.74 -10.74 75.71
N ASP A 546 31.15 -10.17 74.66
CA ASP A 546 31.84 -9.20 73.79
C ASP A 546 32.16 -7.87 74.49
N LYS A 547 31.36 -7.48 75.49
CA LYS A 547 31.67 -6.30 76.34
C LYS A 547 32.93 -6.50 77.18
N VAL A 548 33.28 -7.74 77.52
CA VAL A 548 34.49 -8.07 78.29
C VAL A 548 35.68 -8.33 77.37
N GLN A 549 35.44 -8.96 76.22
CA GLN A 549 36.45 -9.21 75.20
C GLN A 549 35.84 -9.01 73.81
N GLU A 550 36.16 -7.88 73.18
CA GLU A 550 35.62 -7.51 71.88
C GLU A 550 35.93 -8.56 70.80
N GLY A 551 34.88 -9.09 70.16
CA GLY A 551 34.98 -10.06 69.07
C GLY A 551 35.27 -11.50 69.51
N ALA A 552 35.09 -11.84 70.79
CA ALA A 552 35.25 -13.21 71.27
C ALA A 552 34.07 -14.10 70.85
N SER A 553 32.83 -13.59 70.92
CA SER A 553 31.64 -14.34 70.49
C SER A 553 31.70 -14.64 68.98
N LYS A 554 32.11 -13.64 68.19
CA LYS A 554 32.22 -13.73 66.73
C LYS A 554 33.23 -14.78 66.27
N LYS A 555 34.37 -14.91 66.98
CA LYS A 555 35.37 -15.95 66.67
C LYS A 555 34.84 -17.36 66.94
N ILE A 556 34.09 -17.56 68.02
CA ILE A 556 33.46 -18.85 68.35
C ILE A 556 32.40 -19.18 67.28
N MET A 557 31.57 -18.20 66.90
CA MET A 557 30.58 -18.37 65.83
C MET A 557 31.22 -18.68 64.45
N GLU A 558 32.33 -18.02 64.10
CA GLU A 558 33.08 -18.27 62.86
C GLU A 558 33.74 -19.66 62.85
N GLU A 559 34.27 -20.11 63.98
CA GLU A 559 34.87 -21.45 64.13
C GLU A 559 33.81 -22.55 64.05
N TYR A 560 32.65 -22.36 64.68
CA TYR A 560 31.50 -23.25 64.58
C TYR A 560 30.98 -23.35 63.14
N SER A 561 30.74 -22.21 62.48
CA SER A 561 30.22 -22.15 61.10
C SER A 561 31.17 -22.81 60.08
N LYS A 562 32.48 -22.78 60.34
CA LYS A 562 33.48 -23.44 59.50
C LYS A 562 33.49 -24.96 59.67
N ASN A 563 33.16 -25.45 60.86
CA ASN A 563 33.18 -26.86 61.20
C ASN A 563 31.81 -27.55 60.97
N HIS A 564 30.73 -26.76 60.93
CA HIS A 564 29.35 -27.24 60.76
C HIS A 564 28.63 -26.42 59.68
N PRO A 565 28.71 -26.81 58.39
CA PRO A 565 27.87 -26.21 57.36
C PRO A 565 26.39 -26.52 57.65
N PRO A 566 25.44 -25.69 57.15
CA PRO A 566 24.02 -25.94 57.33
C PRO A 566 23.66 -27.34 56.80
N MET A 567 22.90 -28.10 57.57
CA MET A 567 22.60 -29.51 57.26
C MET A 567 21.33 -29.69 56.43
N PHE A 568 20.47 -28.67 56.41
CA PHE A 568 19.14 -28.72 55.84
C PHE A 568 18.81 -27.52 54.93
N SER A 569 19.53 -26.39 55.03
CA SER A 569 19.50 -25.34 54.02
C SER A 569 20.12 -25.82 52.70
N LYS A 570 19.43 -25.60 51.59
CA LYS A 570 20.00 -25.65 50.24
C LYS A 570 20.57 -24.32 49.80
#